data_AF-W7CDX0-F1
#
_entry.id   AF-W7CDX0-F1
#
_cell.length_a   1.000
_cell.length_b   1.000
_cell.length_c   1.000
_cell.angle_alpha   90.00
_cell.angle_beta   90.00
_cell.angle_gamma   90.00
#
_symmetry.space_group_name_H-M   'P 1'
#
loop_
_entity.id
_entity.type
_entity.pdbx_description
1 polymer ?
#
loop_
_entity_poly.entity_id
_entity_poly.type
_entity_poly.pdbx_seq_one_letter_code
_entity_poly.pdbx_strand_id
1 'polypeptide(L)'
;MKIGDAIPAGLVYQPGSLKVTGVDGKEKALADDAVTGQKLATGDLGSLKGGESLFISFKVKVSAEAKGKVVNVATVDGNVPPPTPGEPDVPLVPEKPTTDINVPPGQVSGEKLVNNKTKATAHVGDTLNYSIKLTHEAGSGPWVGQVVDKLP
;
A
#
# COMPACT_ATOMS: atom_id res chain seq x y z
N MET A 1 26.05 -1.48 4.39
CA MET A 1 24.67 -1.54 4.94
C MET A 1 23.70 -1.91 3.82
N LYS A 2 22.71 -2.79 4.08
CA LYS A 2 21.68 -3.19 3.13
C LYS A 2 20.30 -3.01 3.74
N ILE A 3 19.30 -2.69 2.91
CA ILE A 3 17.91 -2.53 3.33
C ILE A 3 17.04 -3.52 2.55
N GLY A 4 16.17 -4.21 3.27
CA GLY A 4 15.15 -5.08 2.72
C GLY A 4 13.75 -4.62 3.13
N ASP A 5 12.75 -4.94 2.33
CA ASP A 5 11.34 -4.74 2.70
C ASP A 5 10.49 -5.81 2.02
N ALA A 6 9.53 -6.37 2.76
CA ALA A 6 8.48 -7.22 2.20
C ALA A 6 7.22 -6.38 2.04
N ILE A 7 7.04 -5.82 0.85
CA ILE A 7 5.92 -4.96 0.48
C ILE A 7 4.60 -5.72 0.73
N PRO A 8 3.75 -5.25 1.66
CA PRO A 8 2.55 -5.96 2.04
C PRO A 8 1.60 -6.24 0.88
N ALA A 9 0.88 -7.36 0.96
CA ALA A 9 -0.23 -7.62 0.07
C ALA A 9 -1.22 -6.45 0.10
N GLY A 10 -1.82 -6.12 -1.04
CA GLY A 10 -2.64 -4.92 -1.18
C GLY A 10 -1.86 -3.68 -1.61
N LEU A 11 -0.53 -3.66 -1.52
CA LEU A 11 0.33 -2.58 -2.02
C LEU A 11 1.12 -3.03 -3.25
N VAL A 12 1.24 -2.18 -4.25
CA VAL A 12 1.92 -2.49 -5.51
C VAL A 12 3.02 -1.46 -5.77
N TYR A 13 4.27 -1.91 -5.83
CA TYR A 13 5.42 -1.05 -6.15
C TYR A 13 5.20 -0.29 -7.48
N GLN A 14 5.67 0.96 -7.54
CA GLN A 14 5.66 1.77 -8.75
C GLN A 14 7.08 1.83 -9.34
N PRO A 15 7.36 1.16 -10.48
CA PRO A 15 8.67 1.18 -11.13
C PRO A 15 9.20 2.59 -11.38
N GLY A 16 10.52 2.75 -11.30
CA GLY A 16 11.24 4.03 -11.44
C GLY A 16 11.10 4.97 -10.24
N SER A 17 10.50 4.54 -9.13
CA SER A 17 10.30 5.38 -7.94
C SER A 17 11.33 5.18 -6.83
N LEU A 18 12.07 4.06 -6.85
CA LEU A 18 13.05 3.75 -5.82
C LEU A 18 14.27 4.67 -5.91
N LYS A 19 14.55 5.36 -4.81
CA LYS A 19 15.68 6.27 -4.68
C LYS A 19 16.25 6.27 -3.27
N VAL A 20 17.51 6.65 -3.18
CA VAL A 20 18.22 6.86 -1.93
C VAL A 20 18.72 8.30 -1.84
N THR A 21 18.49 8.95 -0.72
CA THR A 21 19.07 10.25 -0.37
C THR A 21 20.24 10.01 0.56
N GLY A 22 21.44 10.33 0.10
CA GLY A 22 22.68 10.14 0.85
C GLY A 22 22.86 11.16 1.96
N VAL A 23 23.94 10.99 2.73
CA VAL A 23 24.35 11.90 3.82
C VAL A 23 24.62 13.33 3.34
N ASP A 24 24.94 13.50 2.06
CA ASP A 24 25.15 14.79 1.41
C ASP A 24 23.85 15.45 0.92
N GLY A 25 22.70 14.82 1.21
CA GLY A 25 21.38 15.25 0.78
C GLY A 25 21.09 14.98 -0.71
N LYS A 26 22.02 14.38 -1.46
CA LYS A 26 21.80 14.11 -2.88
C LYS A 26 20.99 12.83 -3.07
N GLU A 27 20.05 12.91 -4.00
CA GLU A 27 19.25 11.77 -4.42
C GLU A 27 19.96 10.98 -5.52
N LYS A 28 19.90 9.66 -5.40
CA LYS A 28 20.33 8.70 -6.41
C LYS A 28 19.21 7.71 -6.67
N ALA A 29 18.78 7.60 -7.92
CA ALA A 29 17.85 6.55 -8.33
C ALA A 29 18.53 5.18 -8.20
N LEU A 30 17.78 4.20 -7.69
CA LEU A 30 18.19 2.80 -7.69
C LEU A 30 17.43 2.07 -8.80
N ALA A 31 18.02 0.98 -9.30
CA ALA A 31 17.39 0.18 -10.33
C ALA A 31 16.19 -0.61 -9.76
N ASP A 32 15.18 -0.82 -10.60
CA ASP A 32 13.96 -1.56 -10.23
C ASP A 32 14.22 -3.06 -9.99
N ASP A 33 15.36 -3.59 -10.42
CA ASP A 33 15.78 -4.98 -10.17
C ASP A 33 15.98 -5.29 -8.67
N ALA A 34 16.20 -4.26 -7.85
CA ALA A 34 16.17 -4.34 -6.40
C ALA A 34 14.78 -4.74 -5.86
N VAL A 35 13.72 -4.64 -6.67
CA VAL A 35 12.36 -5.08 -6.34
C VAL A 35 11.97 -6.27 -7.21
N THR A 36 11.85 -7.44 -6.60
CA THR A 36 11.34 -8.64 -7.27
C THR A 36 10.01 -9.05 -6.64
N GLY A 37 8.91 -8.89 -7.38
CA GLY A 37 7.57 -9.07 -6.84
C GLY A 37 7.29 -8.09 -5.70
N GLN A 38 6.96 -8.63 -4.52
CA GLN A 38 6.67 -7.86 -3.30
C GLN A 38 7.89 -7.74 -2.38
N LYS A 39 9.11 -7.95 -2.88
CA LYS A 39 10.33 -7.92 -2.07
C LYS A 39 11.31 -6.89 -2.61
N LEU A 40 11.60 -5.89 -1.80
CA LEU A 40 12.72 -4.97 -1.96
C LEU A 40 13.96 -5.56 -1.29
N ALA A 41 15.09 -5.53 -1.98
CA ALA A 41 16.41 -5.84 -1.43
C ALA A 41 17.45 -4.97 -2.13
N THR A 42 18.02 -4.02 -1.41
CA THR A 42 19.06 -3.15 -1.96
C THR A 42 20.41 -3.86 -2.04
N GLY A 43 21.27 -3.33 -2.91
CA GLY A 43 22.71 -3.56 -2.80
C GLY A 43 23.30 -2.90 -1.54
N ASP A 44 24.63 -2.90 -1.45
CA ASP A 44 25.33 -2.17 -0.40
C ASP A 44 25.21 -0.65 -0.61
N LEU A 45 24.76 0.04 0.43
CA LEU A 45 24.57 1.49 0.49
C LEU A 45 25.72 2.21 1.19
N GLY A 46 26.75 1.47 1.59
CA GLY A 46 27.92 2.00 2.31
C GLY A 46 27.75 1.99 3.82
N SER A 47 28.45 2.90 4.48
CA SER A 47 28.54 3.04 5.94
C SER A 47 28.05 4.41 6.39
N LEU A 48 27.48 4.48 7.59
CA LEU A 48 27.12 5.73 8.27
C LEU A 48 28.03 5.93 9.48
N LYS A 49 28.41 7.18 9.73
CA LYS A 49 29.07 7.62 10.97
C LYS A 49 28.03 8.09 11.98
N GLY A 50 28.46 8.29 13.23
CA GLY A 50 27.60 8.80 14.29
C GLY A 50 26.93 10.12 13.88
N GLY A 51 25.60 10.15 13.92
CA GLY A 51 24.78 11.31 13.56
C GLY A 51 24.47 11.45 12.06
N GLU A 52 25.05 10.63 11.19
CA GLU A 52 24.70 10.59 9.77
C GLU A 52 23.39 9.82 9.55
N SER A 53 22.69 10.15 8.47
CA SER A 53 21.45 9.47 8.08
C SER A 53 21.36 9.33 6.57
N LEU A 54 20.70 8.28 6.14
CA LEU A 54 20.38 7.98 4.75
C LEU A 54 18.89 7.66 4.67
N PHE A 55 18.24 8.10 3.60
CA PHE A 55 16.80 7.92 3.41
C PHE A 55 16.51 7.12 2.15
N ILE A 56 15.81 5.99 2.27
CA ILE A 56 15.26 5.28 1.12
C ILE A 56 13.80 5.67 0.95
N SER A 57 13.41 5.93 -0.29
CA SER A 57 12.00 6.16 -0.62
C SER A 57 11.63 5.43 -1.91
N PHE A 58 10.39 4.96 -1.95
CA PHE A 58 9.74 4.39 -3.12
C PHE A 58 8.24 4.67 -3.05
N LYS A 59 7.57 4.62 -4.19
CA LYS A 59 6.12 4.79 -4.29
C LYS A 59 5.45 3.42 -4.38
N VAL A 60 4.31 3.30 -3.72
CA VAL A 60 3.40 2.16 -3.85
C VAL A 60 2.00 2.66 -4.19
N LYS A 61 1.22 1.83 -4.89
CA LYS A 61 -0.19 2.03 -5.15
C LYS A 61 -0.99 1.03 -4.34
N VAL A 62 -2.04 1.50 -3.66
CA VAL A 62 -3.01 0.62 -3.01
C VAL A 62 -3.85 -0.07 -4.09
N SER A 63 -3.88 -1.39 -4.07
CA SER A 63 -4.69 -2.23 -4.96
C SER A 63 -6.09 -2.45 -4.40
N ALA A 64 -6.99 -2.94 -5.26
CA ALA A 64 -8.36 -3.27 -4.87
C ALA A 64 -8.47 -4.43 -3.87
N GLU A 65 -7.38 -5.14 -3.60
CA GLU A 65 -7.34 -6.27 -2.66
C GLU A 65 -7.06 -5.83 -1.22
N ALA A 66 -6.55 -4.60 -1.03
CA ALA A 66 -6.21 -4.06 0.27
C ALA A 66 -7.46 -3.84 1.13
N LYS A 67 -7.40 -4.27 2.41
CA LYS A 67 -8.50 -4.17 3.36
C LYS A 67 -7.96 -3.93 4.77
N GLY A 68 -8.58 -3.02 5.51
CA GLY A 68 -8.25 -2.78 6.92
C GLY A 68 -6.81 -2.31 7.13
N LYS A 69 -6.21 -2.74 8.24
CA LYS A 69 -4.85 -2.33 8.64
C LYS A 69 -3.79 -3.05 7.81
N VAL A 70 -2.94 -2.29 7.12
CA VAL A 70 -1.78 -2.78 6.37
C VAL A 70 -0.50 -2.28 7.06
N VAL A 71 0.38 -3.20 7.46
CA VAL A 71 1.64 -2.90 8.16
C VAL A 71 2.81 -3.18 7.23
N ASN A 72 3.62 -2.16 6.93
CA ASN A 72 4.86 -2.28 6.18
C ASN A 72 6.05 -2.35 7.13
N VAL A 73 6.97 -3.29 6.91
CA VAL A 73 8.12 -3.55 7.78
C VAL A 73 9.37 -3.69 6.92
N ALA A 74 10.32 -2.79 7.11
CA ALA A 74 11.65 -2.92 6.51
C ALA A 74 12.62 -3.64 7.46
N THR A 75 13.74 -4.09 6.92
CA THR A 75 14.85 -4.70 7.64
C THR A 75 16.14 -4.00 7.25
N VAL A 76 16.96 -3.66 8.24
CA VAL A 76 18.29 -3.09 8.01
C VAL A 76 19.35 -4.09 8.46
N ASP A 77 20.21 -4.50 7.51
CA ASP A 77 21.32 -5.41 7.74
C ASP A 77 22.66 -4.68 7.56
N GLY A 78 23.63 -4.99 8.42
CA GLY A 78 24.95 -4.38 8.36
C GLY A 78 25.90 -4.95 9.39
N ASN A 79 27.02 -4.28 9.56
CA ASN A 79 28.05 -4.61 10.53
C ASN A 79 28.45 -3.33 11.28
N VAL A 80 28.86 -3.50 12.53
CA VAL A 80 29.35 -2.44 13.41
C VAL A 80 30.82 -2.74 13.70
N PRO A 81 31.73 -1.78 13.48
CA PRO A 81 33.13 -1.92 13.87
C PRO A 81 33.28 -2.15 15.37
N PRO A 82 34.23 -3.00 15.80
CA PRO A 82 34.45 -3.26 17.22
C PRO A 82 35.10 -2.03 17.90
N PRO A 83 34.95 -1.91 19.23
CA PRO A 83 35.61 -0.84 19.99
C PRO A 83 37.14 -0.95 19.97
N THR A 84 37.67 -2.15 19.74
CA THR A 84 39.12 -2.43 19.70
C THR A 84 39.62 -2.52 18.25
N PRO A 85 40.58 -1.68 17.83
CA PRO A 85 41.19 -1.80 16.50
C PRO A 85 41.87 -3.16 16.32
N GLY A 86 41.54 -3.87 15.24
CA GLY A 86 42.11 -5.18 14.88
C GLY A 86 41.21 -6.38 15.15
N GLU A 87 40.09 -6.19 15.86
CA GLU A 87 39.03 -7.20 15.95
C GLU A 87 38.12 -7.21 14.69
N PRO A 88 37.44 -8.32 14.38
CA PRO A 88 36.49 -8.36 13.26
C PRO A 88 35.20 -7.59 13.57
N ASP A 89 34.56 -7.04 12.53
CA ASP A 89 33.27 -6.35 12.66
C ASP A 89 32.16 -7.30 13.16
N VAL A 90 31.29 -6.78 14.01
CA VAL A 90 30.17 -7.52 14.58
C VAL A 90 28.92 -7.28 13.72
N PRO A 91 28.09 -8.31 13.42
CA PRO A 91 26.82 -8.09 12.75
C PRO A 91 25.95 -7.10 13.54
N LEU A 92 25.33 -6.16 12.83
CA LEU A 92 24.31 -5.28 13.38
C LEU A 92 23.13 -6.14 13.84
N VAL A 93 22.58 -5.86 15.03
CA VAL A 93 21.29 -6.44 15.44
C VAL A 93 20.22 -5.88 14.49
N PRO A 94 19.49 -6.71 13.71
CA PRO A 94 18.61 -6.20 12.66
C PRO A 94 17.54 -5.27 13.23
N GLU A 95 17.50 -4.04 12.70
CA GLU A 95 16.43 -3.09 13.00
C GLU A 95 15.23 -3.34 12.08
N LYS A 96 14.02 -3.20 12.63
CA LYS A 96 12.76 -3.44 11.91
C LYS A 96 11.83 -2.23 12.00
N PRO A 97 12.13 -1.12 11.31
CA PRO A 97 11.24 0.02 11.29
C PRO A 97 9.89 -0.36 10.64
N THR A 98 8.80 0.12 11.23
CA THR A 98 7.44 -0.22 10.81
C THR A 98 6.58 1.02 10.61
N THR A 99 5.68 0.98 9.64
CA THR A 99 4.61 1.98 9.47
C THR A 99 3.32 1.28 9.08
N ASP A 100 2.17 1.90 9.36
CA ASP A 100 0.87 1.33 9.00
C ASP A 100 -0.08 2.35 8.38
N ILE A 101 -0.93 1.84 7.50
CA ILE A 101 -2.06 2.58 6.91
C ILE A 101 -3.34 1.80 7.15
N ASN A 102 -4.48 2.49 7.13
CA ASN A 102 -5.80 1.86 7.19
C ASN A 102 -6.56 2.09 5.89
N VAL A 103 -7.00 1.00 5.24
CA VAL A 103 -7.87 1.06 4.07
C VAL A 103 -9.33 0.90 4.53
N PRO A 104 -10.21 1.90 4.32
CA PRO A 104 -11.59 1.83 4.75
C PRO A 104 -12.33 0.66 4.07
N PRO A 105 -13.32 0.06 4.75
CA PRO A 105 -14.11 -1.02 4.17
C PRO A 105 -14.84 -0.55 2.90
N GLY A 106 -15.17 -1.49 2.00
CA GLY A 106 -15.91 -1.16 0.79
C GLY A 106 -17.30 -0.64 1.11
N GLN A 107 -17.61 0.55 0.60
CA GLN A 107 -18.87 1.24 0.81
C GLN A 107 -19.65 1.30 -0.50
N VAL A 108 -20.93 0.95 -0.43
CA VAL A 108 -21.88 1.09 -1.53
C VAL A 108 -23.12 1.81 -1.04
N SER A 109 -23.64 2.71 -1.86
CA SER A 109 -24.98 3.30 -1.69
C SER A 109 -25.91 2.75 -2.75
N GLY A 110 -27.20 2.66 -2.44
CA GLY A 110 -28.21 2.11 -3.34
C GLY A 110 -29.40 3.03 -3.50
N GLU A 111 -29.92 3.14 -4.72
CA GLU A 111 -31.20 3.80 -5.01
C GLU A 111 -32.10 2.88 -5.85
N LYS A 112 -33.39 2.83 -5.50
CA LYS A 112 -34.42 2.14 -6.29
C LYS A 112 -35.19 3.18 -7.10
N LEU A 113 -35.43 2.86 -8.36
CA LEU A 113 -36.07 3.72 -9.33
C LEU A 113 -37.23 2.99 -9.97
N VAL A 114 -38.27 3.73 -10.33
CA VAL A 114 -39.38 3.30 -11.18
C VAL A 114 -39.42 4.20 -12.41
N ASN A 115 -39.36 3.60 -13.59
CA ASN A 115 -39.24 4.31 -14.87
C ASN A 115 -38.13 5.38 -14.84
N ASN A 116 -36.97 5.03 -14.25
CA ASN A 116 -35.81 5.90 -14.02
C ASN A 116 -36.06 7.13 -13.13
N LYS A 117 -37.08 7.10 -12.27
CA LYS A 117 -37.38 8.15 -11.29
C LYS A 117 -37.49 7.57 -9.89
N THR A 118 -37.20 8.36 -8.85
CA THR A 118 -37.36 7.95 -7.44
C THR A 118 -38.82 7.85 -7.01
N LYS A 119 -39.72 8.49 -7.76
CA LYS A 119 -41.16 8.43 -7.56
C LYS A 119 -41.89 8.59 -8.90
N ALA A 120 -42.91 7.77 -9.12
CA ALA A 120 -43.82 7.89 -10.24
C ALA A 120 -45.25 7.55 -9.78
N THR A 121 -46.24 8.10 -10.47
CA THR A 121 -47.64 7.68 -10.37
C THR A 121 -47.90 6.65 -11.48
N ALA A 122 -48.66 5.61 -11.16
CA ALA A 122 -49.05 4.55 -12.09
C ALA A 122 -50.55 4.28 -11.99
N HIS A 123 -51.14 3.81 -13.06
CA HIS A 123 -52.54 3.42 -13.16
C HIS A 123 -52.67 1.91 -13.32
N VAL A 124 -53.87 1.37 -13.07
CA VAL A 124 -54.16 -0.04 -13.25
C VAL A 124 -53.94 -0.44 -14.71
N GLY A 125 -53.09 -1.45 -14.93
CA GLY A 125 -52.69 -1.92 -16.26
C GLY A 125 -51.37 -1.36 -16.77
N ASP A 126 -50.76 -0.40 -16.08
CA ASP A 126 -49.43 0.11 -16.44
C ASP A 126 -48.35 -0.95 -16.26
N THR A 127 -47.41 -1.01 -17.21
CA THR A 127 -46.15 -1.75 -17.04
C THR A 127 -45.09 -0.81 -16.48
N LEU A 128 -44.50 -1.18 -15.35
CA LEU A 128 -43.47 -0.39 -14.67
C LEU A 128 -42.11 -1.06 -14.79
N ASN A 129 -41.09 -0.27 -15.11
CA ASN A 129 -39.70 -0.70 -15.08
C ASN A 129 -39.08 -0.31 -13.75
N TYR A 130 -38.76 -1.29 -12.89
CA TYR A 130 -38.01 -1.04 -11.66
C TYR A 130 -36.52 -1.27 -11.89
N SER A 131 -35.71 -0.31 -11.48
CA SER A 131 -34.25 -0.38 -11.55
C SER A 131 -33.65 -0.22 -10.15
N ILE A 132 -32.62 -0.99 -9.83
CA ILE A 132 -31.81 -0.80 -8.62
C ILE A 132 -30.43 -0.37 -9.08
N LYS A 133 -29.97 0.79 -8.64
CA LYS A 133 -28.64 1.30 -8.93
C LYS A 133 -27.80 1.27 -7.66
N LEU A 134 -26.63 0.67 -7.76
CA LEU A 134 -25.61 0.73 -6.73
C LEU A 134 -24.49 1.66 -7.18
N THR A 135 -23.97 2.45 -6.24
CA THR A 135 -22.80 3.31 -6.46
C THR A 135 -21.73 2.91 -5.44
N HIS A 136 -20.58 2.44 -5.94
CA HIS A 136 -19.39 2.19 -5.11
C HIS A 136 -18.71 3.51 -4.76
N GLU A 137 -18.34 3.67 -3.49
CA GLU A 137 -17.67 4.87 -3.01
C GLU A 137 -16.19 4.85 -3.40
N ALA A 138 -15.77 5.86 -4.17
CA ALA A 138 -14.40 5.98 -4.64
C ALA A 138 -13.40 6.04 -3.49
N GLY A 139 -12.33 5.25 -3.56
CA GLY A 139 -11.30 5.18 -2.52
C GLY A 139 -11.63 4.25 -1.36
N SER A 140 -12.83 3.67 -1.31
CA SER A 140 -13.17 2.59 -0.38
C SER A 140 -12.62 1.23 -0.85
N GLY A 141 -12.46 0.28 0.08
CA GLY A 141 -12.06 -1.09 -0.25
C GLY A 141 -13.06 -1.82 -1.16
N PRO A 142 -12.82 -3.08 -1.51
CA PRO A 142 -13.75 -3.85 -2.33
C PRO A 142 -15.00 -4.20 -1.52
N TRP A 143 -16.17 -4.08 -2.15
CA TRP A 143 -17.44 -4.48 -1.55
C TRP A 143 -17.84 -5.88 -2.00
N VAL A 144 -18.28 -6.71 -1.05
CA VAL A 144 -18.86 -8.03 -1.30
C VAL A 144 -20.16 -8.12 -0.51
N GLY A 145 -21.28 -8.28 -1.20
CA GLY A 145 -22.60 -8.38 -0.59
C GLY A 145 -23.65 -8.82 -1.60
N GLN A 146 -24.89 -9.01 -1.12
CA GLN A 146 -26.03 -9.37 -1.96
C GLN A 146 -27.02 -8.22 -2.03
N VAL A 147 -27.65 -8.07 -3.21
CA VAL A 147 -28.80 -7.19 -3.41
C VAL A 147 -30.04 -8.06 -3.33
N VAL A 148 -30.93 -7.76 -2.38
CA VAL A 148 -32.22 -8.44 -2.23
C VAL A 148 -33.31 -7.40 -2.31
N ASP A 149 -34.28 -7.60 -3.21
CA ASP A 149 -35.48 -6.78 -3.32
C ASP A 149 -36.71 -7.64 -3.05
N LYS A 150 -37.52 -7.24 -2.07
CA LYS A 150 -38.82 -7.88 -1.81
C LYS A 150 -39.86 -7.14 -2.63
N LEU A 151 -40.39 -7.80 -3.65
CA LEU A 151 -41.53 -7.28 -4.39
C LEU A 151 -42.78 -7.28 -3.49
N PRO A 152 -43.57 -6.20 -3.47
CA PRO A 152 -44.84 -6.13 -2.74
C PRO A 152 -45.90 -7.06 -3.31
#